data_AF-A0A930HZT4-F1
#
_entry.id   AF-A0A930HZT4-F1
#
_cell.length_a   1.000
_cell.length_b   1.000
_cell.length_c   1.000
_cell.angle_alpha   90.00
_cell.angle_beta   90.00
_cell.angle_gamma   90.00
#
_symmetry.space_group_name_H-M   'P 1'
#
loop_
_entity.id
_entity.type
_entity.pdbx_description
1 polymer ?
#
loop_
_entity_poly.entity_id
_entity_poly.type
_entity_poly.pdbx_seq_one_letter_code
_entity_poly.pdbx_strand_id
1 'polypeptide(L)'
;MRKNIIIACGLLSCVLSLQAQTKDGGIDAQMLQQIQKTGLGTSDRALANAIATNSIDDLAYNFRNSGPVDTYFSVETPKQNIQDQKSSGRCWLFTGLNVLRANFARQHKDTLKVEFSHVYLSFYDQLEKANLMLQGVIDNANKPLDDPRVQFFFKNPISDGGTFCGVSDLVEKYGVVPMEAMKETYSAENTSRMAKIVSSKLREYGLELRKMVAEKKSKAAIKARKTEMLGSIYHILSLSLGEPVKTFSFAFKDKNGKQIGKAKTYTPQQFYKETVGGPLNGTFIMAMNDPRRPYYKT
;
A
#
# COMPACT_ATOMS: atom_id res chain seq x y z
N MET A 1 -48.77 43.63 -2.83
CA MET A 1 -49.04 42.67 -1.73
C MET A 1 -48.76 41.25 -2.23
N ARG A 2 -47.92 40.50 -1.51
CA ARG A 2 -47.88 39.03 -1.27
C ARG A 2 -48.62 38.09 -2.27
N LYS A 3 -48.13 36.92 -2.68
CA LYS A 3 -47.24 35.95 -1.98
C LYS A 3 -46.82 34.82 -2.93
N ASN A 4 -45.59 34.36 -2.76
CA ASN A 4 -45.01 33.15 -3.36
C ASN A 4 -45.70 31.88 -2.85
N ILE A 5 -46.02 30.95 -3.75
CA ILE A 5 -46.41 29.56 -3.43
C ILE A 5 -45.45 28.63 -4.16
N ILE A 6 -44.33 28.29 -3.53
CA ILE A 6 -43.59 27.04 -3.78
C ILE A 6 -42.95 26.65 -2.42
N ILE A 7 -42.82 25.35 -2.18
CA ILE A 7 -42.15 24.66 -1.04
C ILE A 7 -43.14 24.20 0.05
N ALA A 8 -43.84 23.10 -0.23
CA ALA A 8 -44.49 22.27 0.81
C ALA A 8 -44.13 20.77 0.71
N CYS A 9 -43.40 20.32 -0.33
CA CYS A 9 -43.07 18.89 -0.49
C CYS A 9 -41.70 18.47 0.09
N GLY A 10 -40.83 19.41 0.48
CA GLY A 10 -39.50 19.10 1.04
C GLY A 10 -39.46 18.91 2.56
N LEU A 11 -40.51 19.33 3.28
CA LEU A 11 -40.57 19.22 4.74
C LEU A 11 -41.17 17.88 5.21
N LEU A 12 -42.04 17.24 4.42
CA LEU A 12 -42.63 15.95 4.83
C LEU A 12 -41.61 14.80 4.88
N SER A 13 -40.60 14.79 4.00
CA SER A 13 -39.59 13.73 3.97
C SER A 13 -38.59 13.79 5.13
N CYS A 14 -38.35 14.98 5.71
CA CYS A 14 -37.51 15.13 6.91
C CYS A 14 -38.26 14.83 8.22
N VAL A 15 -39.59 14.95 8.23
CA VAL A 15 -40.41 14.67 9.44
C VAL A 15 -40.64 13.16 9.60
N LEU A 16 -40.75 12.43 8.49
CA LEU A 16 -40.91 10.96 8.50
C LEU A 16 -39.67 10.22 9.02
N SER A 17 -38.46 10.75 8.79
CA SER A 17 -37.21 10.16 9.31
C SER A 17 -37.03 10.36 10.82
N LEU A 18 -37.60 11.42 11.41
CA LEU A 18 -37.62 11.62 12.87
C LEU A 18 -38.60 10.67 13.58
N GLN A 19 -39.71 10.31 12.94
CA GLN A 19 -40.69 9.36 13.51
C GLN A 19 -40.29 7.89 13.38
N ALA A 20 -39.33 7.55 12.50
CA ALA A 20 -38.89 6.17 12.29
C ALA A 20 -38.01 5.62 13.43
N GLN A 21 -37.33 6.49 14.19
CA GLN A 21 -36.47 6.06 15.31
C GLN A 21 -37.24 5.72 16.58
N THR A 22 -38.47 6.20 16.76
CA THR A 22 -39.11 6.16 18.10
C THR A 22 -39.89 4.89 18.40
N LYS A 23 -40.11 3.99 17.41
CA LYS A 23 -41.12 2.95 17.63
C LYS A 23 -40.64 1.71 18.38
N ASP A 24 -39.35 1.33 18.36
CA ASP A 24 -38.82 0.20 19.16
C ASP A 24 -37.26 0.13 19.29
N GLY A 25 -36.50 1.20 18.98
CA GLY A 25 -35.03 1.09 19.02
C GLY A 25 -34.19 2.37 18.93
N GLY A 26 -34.81 3.54 18.79
CA GLY A 26 -34.11 4.82 18.87
C GLY A 26 -34.07 5.36 20.30
N ILE A 27 -33.20 6.35 20.50
CA ILE A 27 -33.09 7.05 21.78
C ILE A 27 -34.33 7.95 21.93
N ASP A 28 -35.28 7.54 22.77
CA ASP A 28 -36.43 8.37 23.10
C ASP A 28 -36.07 9.47 24.13
N ALA A 29 -37.01 10.38 24.37
CA ALA A 29 -36.77 11.53 25.25
C ALA A 29 -36.51 11.12 26.71
N GLN A 30 -37.14 10.03 27.17
CA GLN A 30 -36.97 9.53 28.53
C GLN A 30 -35.60 8.84 28.69
N MET A 31 -35.19 8.05 27.69
CA MET A 31 -33.87 7.45 27.59
C MET A 31 -32.78 8.52 27.54
N LEU A 32 -32.96 9.58 26.74
CA LEU A 32 -32.01 10.69 26.67
C LEU A 32 -31.89 11.40 28.01
N GLN A 33 -33.01 11.66 28.69
CA GLN A 33 -32.99 12.24 30.04
C GLN A 33 -32.26 11.33 31.04
N GLN A 34 -32.43 10.01 30.94
CA GLN A 34 -31.70 9.06 31.77
C GLN A 34 -30.19 9.05 31.47
N ILE A 35 -29.79 9.08 30.19
CA ILE A 35 -28.37 9.19 29.79
C ILE A 35 -27.75 10.48 30.32
N GLN A 36 -28.47 11.60 30.22
CA GLN A 36 -28.00 12.92 30.69
C GLN A 36 -27.82 13.00 32.20
N LYS A 37 -28.56 12.19 32.98
CA LYS A 37 -28.39 12.12 34.45
C LYS A 37 -27.04 11.55 34.86
N THR A 38 -26.40 10.73 34.03
CA THR A 38 -25.05 10.20 34.32
C THR A 38 -24.03 11.35 34.43
N GLY A 39 -24.20 12.43 33.66
CA GLY A 39 -23.43 13.67 33.77
C GLY A 39 -21.91 13.50 33.65
N LEU A 40 -21.19 14.61 33.80
CA LEU A 40 -19.73 14.58 34.02
C LEU A 40 -19.50 14.90 35.50
N GLY A 41 -18.79 14.01 36.19
CA GLY A 41 -18.31 14.25 37.54
C GLY A 41 -17.26 15.37 37.59
N THR A 42 -16.83 15.74 38.80
CA THR A 42 -15.81 16.79 38.98
C THR A 42 -14.47 16.42 38.33
N SER A 43 -14.05 15.16 38.41
CA SER A 43 -12.88 14.63 37.70
C SER A 43 -13.02 14.74 36.19
N ASP A 44 -14.22 14.50 35.68
CA ASP A 44 -14.50 14.47 34.25
C ASP A 44 -14.47 15.85 33.62
N ARG A 45 -14.73 16.92 34.40
CA ARG A 45 -14.56 18.29 33.93
C ARG A 45 -13.10 18.61 33.62
N ALA A 46 -12.17 18.18 34.49
CA ALA A 46 -10.75 18.34 34.25
C ALA A 46 -10.29 17.49 33.06
N LEU A 47 -10.75 16.24 32.96
CA LEU A 47 -10.47 15.36 31.82
C LEU A 47 -11.03 15.93 30.51
N ALA A 48 -12.25 16.46 30.50
CA ALA A 48 -12.86 17.05 29.32
C ALA A 48 -12.05 18.25 28.81
N ASN A 49 -11.57 19.11 29.70
CA ASN A 49 -10.71 20.24 29.32
C ASN A 49 -9.36 19.76 28.76
N ALA A 50 -8.74 18.76 29.39
CA ALA A 50 -7.48 18.18 28.92
C ALA A 50 -7.66 17.53 27.53
N ILE A 51 -8.68 16.70 27.35
CA ILE A 51 -8.98 16.02 26.08
C ILE A 51 -9.35 17.02 24.98
N ALA A 52 -10.10 18.09 25.30
CA ALA A 52 -10.49 19.09 24.32
C ALA A 52 -9.31 19.93 23.78
N THR A 53 -8.17 19.93 24.48
CA THR A 53 -7.02 20.79 24.17
C THR A 53 -5.75 20.02 23.81
N ASN A 54 -5.75 18.68 23.92
CA ASN A 54 -4.58 17.83 23.70
C ASN A 54 -4.96 16.56 22.91
N SER A 55 -3.95 15.82 22.42
CA SER A 55 -4.16 14.47 21.88
C SER A 55 -4.59 13.51 22.99
N ILE A 56 -5.62 12.70 22.73
CA ILE A 56 -6.06 11.65 23.65
C ILE A 56 -4.92 10.64 23.87
N ASP A 57 -4.14 10.33 22.83
CA ASP A 57 -3.04 9.35 22.91
C ASP A 57 -1.94 9.82 23.88
N ASP A 58 -1.63 11.12 23.89
CA ASP A 58 -0.65 11.71 24.81
C ASP A 58 -1.14 11.68 26.25
N LEU A 59 -2.44 11.91 26.47
CA LEU A 59 -3.08 11.84 27.78
C LEU A 59 -3.19 10.40 28.31
N ALA A 60 -3.36 9.43 27.42
CA ALA A 60 -3.46 8.02 27.75
C ALA A 60 -2.09 7.36 28.02
N TYR A 61 -0.98 8.04 27.71
CA TYR A 61 0.35 7.51 27.91
C TYR A 61 0.66 7.29 29.40
N ASN A 62 0.90 6.03 29.78
CA ASN A 62 1.14 5.65 31.18
C ASN A 62 2.64 5.59 31.50
N PHE A 63 3.20 6.70 31.96
CA PHE A 63 4.59 6.81 32.42
C PHE A 63 4.98 5.84 33.54
N ARG A 64 4.03 5.33 34.35
CA ARG A 64 4.35 4.36 35.41
C ARG A 64 4.55 2.95 34.85
N ASN A 65 3.93 2.65 33.72
CA ASN A 65 4.05 1.38 33.02
C ASN A 65 5.07 1.43 31.87
N SER A 66 5.67 2.58 31.58
CA SER A 66 6.71 2.75 30.56
C SER A 66 8.07 2.24 31.05
N GLY A 67 8.10 1.18 31.87
CA GLY A 67 9.34 0.60 32.40
C GLY A 67 10.40 0.44 31.29
N PRO A 68 11.69 0.42 31.64
CA PRO A 68 12.76 0.47 30.65
C PRO A 68 12.56 -0.64 29.62
N VAL A 69 12.48 -0.25 28.35
CA VAL A 69 12.55 -1.22 27.24
C VAL A 69 14.01 -1.63 27.14
N ASP A 70 14.32 -2.84 27.60
CA ASP A 70 15.66 -3.39 27.42
C ASP A 70 15.88 -3.66 25.93
N THR A 71 16.85 -2.94 25.36
CA THR A 71 17.24 -3.09 23.96
C THR A 71 18.45 -4.01 23.79
N TYR A 72 18.90 -4.68 24.86
CA TYR A 72 19.95 -5.67 24.82
C TYR A 72 19.38 -7.05 24.46
N PHE A 73 19.86 -7.61 23.35
CA PHE A 73 19.47 -8.94 22.89
C PHE A 73 20.68 -9.85 22.85
N SER A 74 20.57 -11.06 23.41
CA SER A 74 21.66 -12.06 23.34
C SER A 74 21.87 -12.64 21.93
N VAL A 75 20.89 -12.45 21.03
CA VAL A 75 20.93 -12.88 19.63
C VAL A 75 20.59 -11.69 18.74
N GLU A 76 21.59 -11.19 18.01
CA GLU A 76 21.44 -10.05 17.09
C GLU A 76 21.87 -10.41 15.66
N THR A 77 21.18 -9.83 14.68
CA THR A 77 21.63 -9.84 13.28
C THR A 77 22.65 -8.73 13.05
N PRO A 78 23.52 -8.85 12.02
CA PRO A 78 24.43 -7.76 11.64
C PRO A 78 23.68 -6.43 11.46
N LYS A 79 24.26 -5.34 11.98
CA LYS A 79 23.67 -4.01 11.90
C LYS A 79 23.59 -3.55 10.44
N GLN A 80 22.49 -2.92 10.08
CA GLN A 80 22.28 -2.37 8.75
C GLN A 80 21.93 -0.88 8.81
N ASN A 81 22.10 -0.21 7.68
CA ASN A 81 21.63 1.15 7.51
C ASN A 81 20.10 1.23 7.65
N ILE A 82 19.63 2.22 8.41
CA ILE A 82 18.21 2.56 8.51
C ILE A 82 17.75 3.21 7.20
N GLN A 83 16.58 2.80 6.73
CA GLN A 83 15.94 3.33 5.53
C GLN A 83 14.53 3.83 5.89
N ASP A 84 14.09 4.89 5.21
CA ASP A 84 12.84 5.58 5.51
C ASP A 84 11.98 5.64 4.25
N GLN A 85 10.79 5.04 4.30
CA GLN A 85 9.86 5.00 3.17
C GLN A 85 9.08 6.30 2.97
N LYS A 86 9.20 7.26 3.90
CA LYS A 86 8.49 8.54 3.91
C LYS A 86 6.97 8.35 3.81
N SER A 87 6.28 9.25 3.13
CA SER A 87 4.83 9.26 2.93
C SER A 87 4.41 8.28 1.82
N SER A 88 4.78 7.00 1.97
CA SER A 88 4.41 5.92 1.05
C SER A 88 3.99 4.66 1.83
N GLY A 89 3.22 3.77 1.20
CA GLY A 89 2.79 2.48 1.77
C GLY A 89 3.69 1.29 1.42
N ARG A 90 5.00 1.53 1.25
CA ARG A 90 5.97 0.55 0.70
C ARG A 90 6.69 -0.30 1.75
N CYS A 91 6.20 -0.37 2.97
CA CYS A 91 6.86 -1.07 4.09
C CYS A 91 7.22 -2.52 3.77
N TRP A 92 6.34 -3.24 3.10
CA TRP A 92 6.55 -4.62 2.66
C TRP A 92 7.76 -4.77 1.73
N LEU A 93 8.00 -3.78 0.87
CA LEU A 93 9.11 -3.77 -0.06
C LEU A 93 10.42 -3.41 0.65
N PHE A 94 10.41 -2.39 1.51
CA PHE A 94 11.57 -2.00 2.32
C PHE A 94 12.01 -3.14 3.23
N THR A 95 11.08 -3.73 3.96
CA THR A 95 11.35 -4.88 4.84
C THR A 95 11.79 -6.11 4.05
N GLY A 96 11.18 -6.40 2.90
CA GLY A 96 11.60 -7.51 2.04
C GLY A 96 13.02 -7.33 1.50
N LEU A 97 13.38 -6.14 1.02
CA LEU A 97 14.74 -5.86 0.56
C LEU A 97 15.77 -5.84 1.70
N ASN A 98 15.36 -5.49 2.93
CA ASN A 98 16.21 -5.64 4.12
C ASN A 98 16.56 -7.10 4.40
N VAL A 99 15.61 -8.03 4.23
CA VAL A 99 15.88 -9.48 4.35
C VAL A 99 16.91 -9.93 3.32
N LEU A 100 16.78 -9.50 2.06
CA LEU A 100 17.75 -9.85 1.01
C LEU A 100 19.13 -9.25 1.29
N ARG A 101 19.17 -7.99 1.75
CA ARG A 101 20.40 -7.31 2.15
C ARG A 101 21.09 -8.01 3.33
N ALA A 102 20.32 -8.51 4.30
CA ALA A 102 20.85 -9.24 5.45
C ALA A 102 21.44 -10.59 5.03
N ASN A 103 20.79 -11.28 4.10
CA ASN A 103 21.31 -12.50 3.51
C ASN A 103 22.62 -12.25 2.75
N PHE A 104 22.69 -11.20 1.94
CA PHE A 104 23.92 -10.81 1.24
C PHE A 104 25.06 -10.51 2.22
N ALA A 105 24.80 -9.69 3.25
CA ALA A 105 25.79 -9.36 4.28
C ALA A 105 26.31 -10.63 4.96
N ARG A 106 25.43 -11.54 5.38
CA ARG A 106 25.81 -12.82 5.99
C ARG A 106 26.69 -13.67 5.07
N GLN A 107 26.32 -13.81 3.78
CA GLN A 107 27.10 -14.57 2.80
C GLN A 107 28.51 -13.99 2.60
N HIS A 108 28.66 -12.67 2.74
CA HIS A 108 29.92 -11.95 2.57
C HIS A 108 30.59 -11.60 3.91
N LYS A 109 30.23 -12.27 5.00
CA LYS A 109 30.81 -12.09 6.35
C LYS A 109 30.80 -10.62 6.81
N ASP A 110 29.76 -9.88 6.41
CA ASP A 110 29.56 -8.44 6.70
C ASP A 110 30.72 -7.54 6.23
N THR A 111 31.44 -7.97 5.18
CA THR A 111 32.56 -7.20 4.61
C THR A 111 32.16 -6.32 3.43
N LEU A 112 31.09 -6.67 2.73
CA LEU A 112 30.56 -5.94 1.58
C LEU A 112 29.17 -5.37 1.88
N LYS A 113 28.90 -4.17 1.33
CA LYS A 113 27.64 -3.47 1.49
C LYS A 113 26.88 -3.36 0.17
N VAL A 114 25.58 -3.60 0.22
CA VAL A 114 24.64 -3.33 -0.87
C VAL A 114 23.38 -2.65 -0.31
N GLU A 115 22.84 -1.71 -1.06
CA GLU A 115 21.52 -1.13 -0.80
C GLU A 115 20.73 -1.20 -2.09
N PHE A 116 19.55 -1.84 -2.03
CA PHE A 116 18.70 -2.00 -3.20
C PHE A 116 17.81 -0.77 -3.39
N SER A 117 17.52 -0.43 -4.65
CA SER A 117 16.55 0.61 -4.99
C SER A 117 15.12 0.13 -4.77
N HIS A 118 14.39 0.76 -3.84
CA HIS A 118 12.97 0.46 -3.63
C HIS A 118 12.12 1.01 -4.77
N VAL A 119 12.41 2.23 -5.24
CA VAL A 119 11.67 2.84 -6.35
C VAL A 119 11.72 2.00 -7.64
N TYR A 120 12.83 1.30 -7.91
CA TYR A 120 12.95 0.39 -9.06
C TYR A 120 11.87 -0.70 -9.05
N LEU A 121 11.68 -1.39 -7.92
CA LEU A 121 10.66 -2.42 -7.79
C LEU A 121 9.26 -1.82 -7.56
N SER A 122 9.16 -0.65 -6.94
CA SER A 122 7.89 0.07 -6.79
C SER A 122 7.28 0.40 -8.15
N PHE A 123 8.12 0.76 -9.14
CA PHE A 123 7.66 0.99 -10.51
C PHE A 123 6.96 -0.25 -11.07
N TYR A 124 7.63 -1.41 -11.02
CA TYR A 124 7.09 -2.65 -11.59
C TYR A 124 5.91 -3.19 -10.79
N ASP A 125 5.91 -3.04 -9.47
CA ASP A 125 4.76 -3.34 -8.61
C ASP A 125 3.50 -2.59 -9.07
N GLN A 126 3.60 -1.27 -9.25
CA GLN A 126 2.46 -0.45 -9.68
C GLN A 126 1.99 -0.82 -11.09
N LEU A 127 2.92 -1.13 -11.99
CA LEU A 127 2.59 -1.56 -13.36
C LEU A 127 1.89 -2.93 -13.37
N GLU A 128 2.38 -3.90 -12.58
CA GLU A 128 1.79 -5.23 -12.50
C GLU A 128 0.43 -5.21 -11.80
N LYS A 129 0.28 -4.42 -10.73
CA LYS A 129 -1.03 -4.21 -10.09
C LYS A 129 -2.02 -3.54 -11.01
N ALA A 130 -1.61 -2.56 -11.80
CA ALA A 130 -2.45 -1.95 -12.83
C ALA A 130 -2.91 -3.01 -13.86
N ASN A 131 -2.00 -3.85 -14.35
CA ASN A 131 -2.34 -4.96 -15.26
C ASN A 131 -3.30 -5.98 -14.60
N LEU A 132 -3.05 -6.34 -13.35
CA LEU A 132 -3.88 -7.27 -12.57
C LEU A 132 -5.29 -6.72 -12.38
N MET A 133 -5.44 -5.44 -12.03
CA MET A 133 -6.73 -4.78 -11.88
C MET A 133 -7.51 -4.80 -13.20
N LEU A 134 -6.89 -4.39 -14.31
CA LEU A 134 -7.55 -4.39 -15.63
C LEU A 134 -7.91 -5.80 -16.09
N GLN A 135 -7.05 -6.79 -15.82
CA GLN A 135 -7.36 -8.19 -16.12
C GLN A 135 -8.54 -8.70 -15.28
N GLY A 136 -8.55 -8.41 -13.98
CA GLY A 136 -9.65 -8.75 -13.08
C GLY A 136 -10.98 -8.13 -13.53
N VAL A 137 -10.95 -6.91 -14.08
CA VAL A 137 -12.13 -6.26 -14.65
C VAL A 137 -12.61 -6.98 -15.92
N ILE A 138 -11.71 -7.38 -16.83
CA ILE A 138 -12.05 -8.15 -18.03
C ILE A 138 -12.68 -9.50 -17.65
N ASP A 139 -12.05 -10.22 -16.72
CA ASP A 139 -12.47 -11.57 -16.30
C ASP A 139 -13.84 -11.55 -15.60
N ASN A 140 -14.22 -10.41 -15.02
CA ASN A 140 -15.49 -10.21 -14.33
C ASN A 140 -16.44 -9.27 -15.08
N ALA A 141 -16.20 -9.02 -16.37
CA ALA A 141 -16.98 -8.05 -17.15
C ALA A 141 -18.45 -8.47 -17.36
N ASN A 142 -18.76 -9.77 -17.26
CA ASN A 142 -20.13 -10.29 -17.34
C ASN A 142 -20.95 -10.09 -16.05
N LYS A 143 -20.32 -9.71 -14.94
CA LYS A 143 -21.00 -9.44 -13.66
C LYS A 143 -21.53 -8.01 -13.62
N PRO A 144 -22.63 -7.74 -12.89
CA PRO A 144 -23.16 -6.39 -12.74
C PRO A 144 -22.17 -5.49 -11.97
N LEU A 145 -22.30 -4.18 -12.11
CA LEU A 145 -21.37 -3.22 -11.51
C LEU A 145 -21.42 -3.21 -9.97
N ASP A 146 -22.55 -3.61 -9.38
CA ASP A 146 -22.76 -3.71 -7.94
C ASP A 146 -22.30 -5.05 -7.35
N ASP A 147 -21.80 -5.99 -8.16
CA ASP A 147 -21.16 -7.21 -7.65
C ASP A 147 -20.00 -6.83 -6.71
N PRO A 148 -19.90 -7.41 -5.51
CA PRO A 148 -18.88 -7.04 -4.53
C PRO A 148 -17.44 -7.11 -5.05
N ARG A 149 -17.12 -8.06 -5.94
CA ARG A 149 -15.78 -8.18 -6.53
C ARG A 149 -15.52 -7.07 -7.55
N VAL A 150 -16.52 -6.73 -8.35
CA VAL A 150 -16.42 -5.60 -9.30
C VAL A 150 -16.27 -4.29 -8.52
N GLN A 151 -17.11 -4.07 -7.51
CA GLN A 151 -17.02 -2.91 -6.60
C GLN A 151 -15.64 -2.79 -5.96
N PHE A 152 -15.05 -3.91 -5.52
CA PHE A 152 -13.71 -3.92 -4.94
C PHE A 152 -12.66 -3.34 -5.90
N PHE A 153 -12.63 -3.77 -7.16
CA PHE A 153 -11.68 -3.26 -8.15
C PHE A 153 -11.83 -1.76 -8.42
N PHE A 154 -13.05 -1.24 -8.49
CA PHE A 154 -13.28 0.20 -8.74
C PHE A 154 -13.07 1.08 -7.50
N LYS A 155 -13.35 0.56 -6.29
CA LYS A 155 -13.08 1.27 -5.04
C LYS A 155 -11.58 1.32 -4.74
N ASN A 156 -10.87 0.22 -4.97
CA ASN A 156 -9.46 0.05 -4.63
C ASN A 156 -8.62 -0.35 -5.88
N PRO A 157 -8.52 0.51 -6.91
CA PRO A 157 -7.89 0.14 -8.18
C PRO A 157 -6.39 -0.11 -8.07
N ILE A 158 -5.72 0.56 -7.14
CA ILE A 158 -4.29 0.40 -6.90
C ILE A 158 -3.94 0.77 -5.46
N SER A 159 -2.88 0.18 -4.92
CA SER A 159 -2.30 0.54 -3.62
C SER A 159 -0.80 0.25 -3.61
N ASP A 160 -0.07 0.94 -2.74
CA ASP A 160 1.37 0.69 -2.53
C ASP A 160 1.62 -0.66 -1.85
N GLY A 161 0.71 -1.09 -0.96
CA GLY A 161 0.91 -2.23 -0.06
C GLY A 161 1.05 -3.58 -0.78
N GLY A 162 1.75 -4.51 -0.13
CA GLY A 162 2.03 -5.84 -0.66
C GLY A 162 2.53 -6.78 0.42
N THR A 163 3.07 -7.93 0.01
CA THR A 163 3.57 -8.98 0.91
C THR A 163 4.93 -9.48 0.43
N PHE A 164 5.64 -10.24 1.25
CA PHE A 164 6.94 -10.79 0.86
C PHE A 164 6.88 -11.68 -0.40
N CYS A 165 5.75 -12.34 -0.67
CA CYS A 165 5.53 -13.07 -1.93
C CYS A 165 5.64 -12.13 -3.13
N GLY A 166 5.03 -10.94 -3.06
CA GLY A 166 5.18 -9.93 -4.10
C GLY A 166 6.63 -9.48 -4.27
N VAL A 167 7.44 -9.44 -3.20
CA VAL A 167 8.86 -9.08 -3.31
C VAL A 167 9.57 -10.16 -4.11
N SER A 168 9.31 -11.43 -3.78
CA SER A 168 9.88 -12.59 -4.46
C SER A 168 9.53 -12.59 -5.96
N ASP A 169 8.26 -12.38 -6.29
CA ASP A 169 7.79 -12.30 -7.68
C ASP A 169 8.47 -11.17 -8.47
N LEU A 170 8.60 -10.00 -7.85
CA LEU A 170 9.20 -8.83 -8.51
C LEU A 170 10.71 -8.99 -8.72
N VAL A 171 11.45 -9.42 -7.70
CA VAL A 171 12.92 -9.56 -7.83
C VAL A 171 13.31 -10.68 -8.77
N GLU A 172 12.56 -11.78 -8.83
CA GLU A 172 12.83 -12.84 -9.80
C GLU A 172 12.54 -12.40 -11.23
N LYS A 173 11.46 -11.65 -11.44
CA LYS A 173 11.05 -11.22 -12.78
C LYS A 173 11.85 -10.04 -13.31
N TYR A 174 12.13 -9.06 -12.47
CA TYR A 174 12.75 -7.78 -12.87
C TYR A 174 14.20 -7.65 -12.40
N GLY A 175 14.66 -8.49 -11.49
CA GLY A 175 15.96 -8.36 -10.86
C GLY A 175 15.95 -7.27 -9.79
N VAL A 176 17.14 -6.80 -9.41
CA VAL A 176 17.32 -5.70 -8.46
C VAL A 176 18.41 -4.78 -8.97
N VAL A 177 18.43 -3.54 -8.48
CA VAL A 177 19.45 -2.55 -8.83
C VAL A 177 19.93 -1.87 -7.55
N PRO A 178 21.20 -1.41 -7.49
CA PRO A 178 21.66 -0.65 -6.35
C PRO A 178 20.96 0.70 -6.29
N MET A 179 20.77 1.23 -5.08
CA MET A 179 20.11 2.51 -4.83
C MET A 179 20.77 3.67 -5.60
N GLU A 180 22.09 3.61 -5.85
CA GLU A 180 22.82 4.60 -6.63
C GLU A 180 22.51 4.56 -8.14
N ALA A 181 22.00 3.44 -8.67
CA ALA A 181 21.59 3.33 -10.07
C ALA A 181 20.19 3.90 -10.32
N MET A 182 19.28 3.83 -9.34
CA MET A 182 17.94 4.42 -9.43
C MET A 182 17.52 4.97 -8.06
N LYS A 183 17.66 6.28 -7.89
CA LYS A 183 17.37 6.99 -6.64
C LYS A 183 15.88 7.28 -6.50
N GLU A 184 15.42 7.39 -5.25
CA GLU A 184 14.06 7.83 -4.94
C GLU A 184 13.76 9.20 -5.58
N THR A 185 12.50 9.38 -5.98
CA THR A 185 11.95 10.66 -6.45
C THR A 185 11.02 11.24 -5.40
N TYR A 186 10.63 12.50 -5.55
CA TYR A 186 9.61 13.11 -4.70
C TYR A 186 8.32 12.27 -4.64
N SER A 187 7.84 11.77 -5.79
CA SER A 187 6.61 10.97 -5.86
C SER A 187 6.77 9.58 -5.25
N ALA A 188 7.97 9.00 -5.29
CA ALA A 188 8.25 7.74 -4.61
C ALA A 188 8.14 7.89 -3.09
N GLU A 189 8.57 9.04 -2.56
CA GLU A 189 8.46 9.39 -1.14
C GLU A 189 7.09 9.99 -0.74
N ASN A 190 6.23 10.31 -1.73
CA ASN A 190 4.92 10.96 -1.54
C ASN A 190 3.88 10.42 -2.56
N THR A 191 3.54 9.14 -2.45
CA THR A 191 2.84 8.39 -3.51
C THR A 191 1.39 8.79 -3.75
N SER A 192 0.74 9.46 -2.80
CA SER A 192 -0.71 9.72 -2.81
C SER A 192 -1.23 10.42 -4.07
N ARG A 193 -0.47 11.37 -4.63
CA ARG A 193 -0.88 12.11 -5.84
C ARG A 193 -0.79 11.24 -7.08
N MET A 194 0.33 10.53 -7.27
CA MET A 194 0.52 9.59 -8.37
C MET A 194 -0.55 8.49 -8.32
N ALA A 195 -0.77 7.89 -7.15
CA ALA A 195 -1.77 6.84 -6.95
C ALA A 195 -3.18 7.31 -7.33
N LYS A 196 -3.56 8.55 -7.02
CA LYS A 196 -4.86 9.14 -7.42
C LYS A 196 -5.00 9.26 -8.94
N ILE A 197 -3.95 9.70 -9.64
CA ILE A 197 -3.94 9.83 -11.10
C ILE A 197 -4.06 8.45 -11.75
N VAL A 198 -3.22 7.50 -11.33
CA VAL A 198 -3.25 6.12 -11.83
C VAL A 198 -4.61 5.48 -11.54
N SER A 199 -5.14 5.63 -10.33
CA SER A 199 -6.48 5.15 -9.95
C SER A 199 -7.57 5.70 -10.87
N SER A 200 -7.52 6.99 -11.20
CA SER A 200 -8.49 7.62 -12.10
C SER A 200 -8.45 6.98 -13.49
N LYS A 201 -7.25 6.79 -14.05
CA LYS A 201 -7.07 6.13 -15.36
C LYS A 201 -7.52 4.67 -15.32
N LEU A 202 -7.21 3.92 -14.27
CA LEU A 202 -7.64 2.52 -14.14
C LEU A 202 -9.16 2.38 -14.07
N ARG A 203 -9.87 3.32 -13.43
CA ARG A 203 -11.35 3.33 -13.43
C ARG A 203 -11.91 3.61 -14.83
N GLU A 204 -11.39 4.62 -15.51
CA GLU A 204 -11.77 4.93 -16.91
C GLU A 204 -11.55 3.72 -17.81
N TYR A 205 -10.36 3.14 -17.77
CA TYR A 205 -9.97 1.97 -18.56
C TYR A 205 -10.79 0.73 -18.22
N GLY A 206 -11.06 0.50 -16.94
CA GLY A 206 -11.91 -0.59 -16.50
C GLY A 206 -13.33 -0.50 -17.07
N LEU A 207 -13.92 0.69 -17.11
CA LEU A 207 -15.24 0.90 -17.71
C LEU A 207 -15.21 0.67 -19.23
N GLU A 208 -14.18 1.16 -19.91
CA GLU A 208 -14.00 0.94 -21.35
C GLU A 208 -13.85 -0.55 -21.69
N LEU A 209 -13.00 -1.29 -20.97
CA LEU A 209 -12.79 -2.72 -21.19
C LEU A 209 -14.06 -3.54 -20.94
N ARG A 210 -14.86 -3.18 -19.91
CA ARG A 210 -16.16 -3.82 -19.68
C ARG A 210 -17.12 -3.60 -20.84
N LYS A 211 -17.17 -2.37 -21.38
CA LYS A 211 -17.98 -2.05 -22.55
C LYS A 211 -17.52 -2.87 -23.76
N MET A 212 -16.22 -2.98 -24.01
CA MET A 212 -15.70 -3.81 -25.11
C MET A 212 -16.10 -5.29 -24.98
N VAL A 213 -16.10 -5.85 -23.77
CA VAL A 213 -16.57 -7.22 -23.52
C VAL A 213 -18.08 -7.33 -23.78
N ALA A 214 -18.88 -6.37 -23.31
CA ALA A 214 -20.33 -6.34 -23.55
C ALA A 214 -20.68 -6.24 -25.05
N GLU A 215 -19.88 -5.49 -25.82
CA GLU A 215 -19.96 -5.38 -27.28
C GLU A 215 -19.39 -6.59 -28.03
N LYS A 216 -18.97 -7.65 -27.30
CA LYS A 216 -18.41 -8.89 -27.86
C LYS A 216 -17.19 -8.64 -28.78
N LYS A 217 -16.36 -7.64 -28.46
CA LYS A 217 -15.08 -7.44 -29.16
C LYS A 217 -14.19 -8.67 -28.99
N SER A 218 -13.31 -8.93 -29.96
CA SER A 218 -12.43 -10.09 -29.91
C SER A 218 -11.44 -9.99 -28.74
N LYS A 219 -11.02 -11.16 -28.21
CA LYS A 219 -10.00 -11.22 -27.15
C LYS A 219 -8.69 -10.52 -27.57
N ALA A 220 -8.34 -10.60 -28.84
CA ALA A 220 -7.17 -9.92 -29.41
C ALA A 220 -7.31 -8.38 -29.35
N ALA A 221 -8.48 -7.84 -29.73
CA ALA A 221 -8.74 -6.40 -29.66
C ALA A 221 -8.72 -5.89 -28.21
N ILE A 222 -9.33 -6.63 -27.27
CA ILE A 222 -9.31 -6.29 -25.84
C ILE A 222 -7.89 -6.32 -25.29
N LYS A 223 -7.09 -7.34 -25.65
CA LYS A 223 -5.69 -7.43 -25.24
C LYS A 223 -4.86 -6.28 -25.78
N ALA A 224 -5.01 -5.93 -27.06
CA ALA A 224 -4.32 -4.81 -27.67
C ALA A 224 -4.65 -3.49 -26.96
N ARG A 225 -5.95 -3.25 -26.69
CA ARG A 225 -6.38 -2.06 -25.99
C ARG A 225 -5.86 -1.98 -24.55
N LYS A 226 -5.86 -3.09 -23.82
CA LYS A 226 -5.24 -3.17 -22.48
C LYS A 226 -3.75 -2.83 -22.54
N THR A 227 -3.03 -3.29 -23.55
CA THR A 227 -1.60 -2.96 -23.72
C THR A 227 -1.38 -1.46 -23.92
N GLU A 228 -2.19 -0.79 -24.74
CA GLU A 228 -2.12 0.67 -24.91
C GLU A 228 -2.41 1.43 -23.60
N MET A 229 -3.42 0.98 -22.87
CA MET A 229 -3.77 1.53 -21.55
C MET A 229 -2.61 1.38 -20.56
N LEU A 230 -1.96 0.21 -20.53
CA LEU A 230 -0.77 -0.03 -19.71
C LEU A 230 0.43 0.79 -20.16
N GLY A 231 0.57 1.10 -21.46
CA GLY A 231 1.55 2.06 -21.95
C GLY A 231 1.35 3.46 -21.39
N SER A 232 0.10 3.89 -21.23
CA SER A 232 -0.23 5.16 -20.57
C SER A 232 0.08 5.13 -19.07
N ILE A 233 -0.19 4.02 -18.39
CA ILE A 233 0.20 3.83 -16.99
C ILE A 233 1.72 3.86 -16.85
N TYR A 234 2.45 3.12 -17.69
CA TYR A 234 3.91 3.12 -17.74
C TYR A 234 4.46 4.55 -17.88
N HIS A 235 3.89 5.35 -18.78
CA HIS A 235 4.29 6.74 -18.97
C HIS A 235 4.11 7.58 -17.70
N ILE A 236 2.97 7.48 -17.01
CA ILE A 236 2.71 8.17 -15.74
C ILE A 236 3.73 7.74 -14.68
N LEU A 237 3.99 6.44 -14.58
CA LEU A 237 4.98 5.91 -13.63
C LEU A 237 6.39 6.41 -13.96
N SER A 238 6.79 6.44 -15.22
CA SER A 238 8.13 6.92 -15.63
C SER A 238 8.31 8.40 -15.32
N LEU A 239 7.29 9.23 -15.52
CA LEU A 239 7.32 10.65 -15.14
C LEU A 239 7.37 10.85 -13.62
N SER A 240 6.83 9.92 -12.84
CA SER A 240 6.70 10.06 -11.39
C SER A 240 7.87 9.45 -10.63
N LEU A 241 8.29 8.25 -11.01
CA LEU A 241 9.25 7.39 -10.32
C LEU A 241 10.60 7.30 -11.03
N GLY A 242 10.69 7.82 -12.26
CA GLY A 242 11.83 7.62 -13.15
C GLY A 242 11.68 6.36 -14.00
N GLU A 243 12.30 6.36 -15.18
CA GLU A 243 12.33 5.18 -16.04
C GLU A 243 13.25 4.10 -15.45
N PRO A 244 12.82 2.83 -15.35
CA PRO A 244 13.66 1.76 -14.82
C PRO A 244 14.96 1.58 -15.61
N VAL A 245 16.08 1.56 -14.90
CA VAL A 245 17.39 1.34 -15.51
C VAL A 245 17.49 -0.06 -16.13
N LYS A 246 18.02 -0.13 -17.34
CA LYS A 246 18.24 -1.39 -18.08
C LYS A 246 19.64 -1.96 -17.88
N THR A 247 20.61 -1.08 -17.71
CA THR A 247 22.01 -1.38 -17.40
C THR A 247 22.61 -0.30 -16.52
N PHE A 248 23.55 -0.66 -15.66
CA PHE A 248 24.27 0.28 -14.81
C PHE A 248 25.70 -0.22 -14.53
N SER A 249 26.63 0.70 -14.29
CA SER A 249 27.98 0.38 -13.83
C SER A 249 28.00 0.38 -12.31
N PHE A 250 28.52 -0.69 -11.69
CA PHE A 250 28.59 -0.81 -10.24
C PHE A 250 29.87 -1.51 -9.80
N ALA A 251 30.46 -1.03 -8.71
CA ALA A 251 31.52 -1.70 -7.97
C ALA A 251 31.07 -1.85 -6.52
N PHE A 252 31.27 -3.04 -5.95
CA PHE A 252 30.97 -3.25 -4.54
C PHE A 252 31.82 -2.33 -3.66
N LYS A 253 31.28 -1.97 -2.51
CA LYS A 253 31.99 -1.21 -1.50
C LYS A 253 32.10 -2.04 -0.23
N ASP A 254 33.21 -1.88 0.49
CA ASP A 254 33.31 -2.43 1.83
C ASP A 254 32.38 -1.70 2.81
N LYS A 255 32.33 -2.17 4.05
CA LYS A 255 31.54 -1.55 5.12
C LYS A 255 31.89 -0.07 5.40
N ASN A 256 33.08 0.38 5.02
CA ASN A 256 33.55 1.76 5.17
C ASN A 256 33.27 2.62 3.93
N GLY A 257 32.65 2.04 2.88
CA GLY A 257 32.35 2.72 1.63
C GLY A 257 33.51 2.75 0.63
N LYS A 258 34.63 2.08 0.91
CA LYS A 258 35.75 1.98 -0.04
C LYS A 258 35.39 1.00 -1.14
N GLN A 259 35.59 1.40 -2.39
CA GLN A 259 35.39 0.53 -3.55
C GLN A 259 36.28 -0.73 -3.47
N ILE A 260 35.67 -1.88 -3.71
CA ILE A 260 36.30 -3.19 -3.80
C ILE A 260 36.16 -3.71 -5.23
N GLY A 261 37.31 -4.00 -5.85
CA GLY A 261 37.37 -4.45 -7.23
C GLY A 261 37.06 -3.36 -8.26
N LYS A 262 36.95 -3.78 -9.53
CA LYS A 262 36.63 -2.90 -10.65
C LYS A 262 35.11 -2.84 -10.83
N ALA A 263 34.63 -1.67 -11.27
CA ALA A 263 33.25 -1.54 -11.70
C ALA A 263 32.97 -2.48 -12.88
N LYS A 264 31.80 -3.13 -12.84
CA LYS A 264 31.29 -3.95 -13.94
C LYS A 264 29.95 -3.38 -14.38
N THR A 265 29.61 -3.59 -15.64
CA THR A 265 28.27 -3.29 -16.15
C THR A 265 27.35 -4.45 -15.83
N TYR A 266 26.22 -4.14 -15.20
CA TYR A 266 25.17 -5.10 -14.86
C TYR A 266 23.86 -4.75 -15.54
N THR A 267 23.11 -5.77 -15.93
CA THR A 267 21.64 -5.69 -15.98
C THR A 267 21.06 -5.94 -14.58
N PRO A 268 19.82 -5.49 -14.30
CA PRO A 268 19.15 -5.79 -13.02
C PRO A 268 19.11 -7.28 -12.68
N GLN A 269 18.93 -8.14 -13.68
CA GLN A 269 18.93 -9.60 -13.53
C GLN A 269 20.32 -10.18 -13.22
N GLN A 270 21.39 -9.62 -13.79
CA GLN A 270 22.75 -10.02 -13.44
C GLN A 270 23.08 -9.61 -12.01
N PHE A 271 22.70 -8.41 -11.60
CA PHE A 271 22.93 -7.94 -10.23
C PHE A 271 22.12 -8.73 -9.21
N TYR A 272 20.88 -9.12 -9.54
CA TYR A 272 20.10 -10.07 -8.74
C TYR A 272 20.83 -11.40 -8.53
N LYS A 273 21.37 -12.00 -9.59
CA LYS A 273 22.15 -13.25 -9.47
C LYS A 273 23.41 -13.08 -8.61
N GLU A 274 24.08 -11.94 -8.67
CA GLU A 274 25.32 -11.70 -7.88
C GLU A 274 25.02 -11.35 -6.41
N THR A 275 23.86 -10.76 -6.10
CA THR A 275 23.54 -10.27 -4.76
C THR A 275 22.52 -11.10 -3.99
N VAL A 276 21.61 -11.76 -4.69
CA VAL A 276 20.56 -12.61 -4.11
C VAL A 276 20.83 -14.08 -4.43
N GLY A 277 21.38 -14.36 -5.61
CA GLY A 277 21.77 -15.71 -6.01
C GLY A 277 20.69 -16.43 -6.80
N GLY A 278 19.90 -17.24 -6.10
CA GLY A 278 18.95 -18.20 -6.69
C GLY A 278 17.48 -17.76 -6.59
N PRO A 279 16.54 -18.66 -6.95
CA PRO A 279 15.10 -18.42 -6.76
C PRO A 279 14.75 -18.17 -5.30
N LEU A 280 13.81 -17.26 -5.05
CA LEU A 280 13.17 -17.02 -3.75
C LEU A 280 11.82 -17.75 -3.65
N ASN A 281 11.07 -17.83 -4.73
CA ASN A 281 9.80 -18.54 -4.80
C ASN A 281 10.01 -20.03 -4.48
N GLY A 282 9.24 -20.54 -3.51
CA GLY A 282 9.41 -21.88 -2.96
C GLY A 282 10.47 -22.01 -1.88
N THR A 283 11.23 -20.95 -1.55
CA THR A 283 12.24 -20.99 -0.46
C THR A 283 11.74 -20.34 0.83
N PHE A 284 10.62 -19.63 0.79
CA PHE A 284 9.97 -19.01 1.95
C PHE A 284 8.55 -19.54 2.12
N ILE A 285 8.11 -19.62 3.38
CA ILE A 285 6.71 -19.88 3.75
C ILE A 285 6.13 -18.65 4.46
N MET A 286 4.91 -18.26 4.10
CA MET A 286 4.18 -17.23 4.81
C MET A 286 3.39 -17.88 5.94
N ALA A 287 3.77 -17.61 7.19
CA ALA A 287 3.03 -18.01 8.37
C ALA A 287 2.16 -16.85 8.86
N MET A 288 0.93 -17.14 9.26
CA MET A 288 0.00 -16.18 9.85
C MET A 288 -0.64 -16.78 11.10
N ASN A 289 -0.74 -16.00 12.17
CA ASN A 289 -1.59 -16.32 13.31
C ASN A 289 -2.96 -15.67 13.11
N ASP A 290 -3.88 -16.39 12.45
CA ASP A 290 -5.29 -16.01 12.34
C ASP A 290 -6.15 -16.93 13.23
N PRO A 291 -6.43 -16.56 14.50
CA PRO A 291 -7.15 -17.41 15.44
C PRO A 291 -8.62 -17.62 15.08
N ARG A 292 -9.13 -16.98 14.00
CA ARG A 292 -10.46 -17.25 13.46
C ARG A 292 -10.50 -18.52 12.61
N ARG A 293 -9.35 -19.10 12.28
CA ARG A 293 -9.20 -20.29 11.42
C ARG A 293 -8.44 -21.40 12.16
N PRO A 294 -8.70 -22.68 11.83
CA PRO A 294 -7.89 -23.78 12.35
C PRO A 294 -6.41 -23.62 11.95
N TYR A 295 -5.51 -23.89 12.89
CA TYR A 295 -4.07 -23.86 12.64
C TYR A 295 -3.62 -24.95 11.66
N TYR A 296 -2.46 -24.73 11.01
CA TYR A 296 -1.83 -25.63 10.05
C TYR A 296 -2.69 -25.91 8.79
N LYS A 297 -3.50 -24.94 8.38
CA LYS A 297 -4.28 -24.97 7.13
C LYS A 297 -3.80 -23.87 6.18
N THR A 298 -3.79 -24.20 4.89
CA THR A 298 -3.50 -23.29 3.77
C THR A 298 -4.79 -22.80 3.14
#